data_AF-A0A561WMH2-F1
#
_entry.id   AF-A0A561WMH2-F1
#
_cell.length_a   1.000
_cell.length_b   1.000
_cell.length_c   1.000
_cell.angle_alpha   90.00
_cell.angle_beta   90.00
_cell.angle_gamma   90.00
#
_symmetry.space_group_name_H-M   'P 1'
#
loop_
_entity.id
_entity.type
_entity.pdbx_description
1 polymer ?
#
loop_
_entity_poly.entity_id
_entity_poly.type
_entity_poly.pdbx_seq_one_letter_code
_entity_poly.pdbx_strand_id
1 'polypeptide(L)'
;MLTVDVPSTMLHGGADEGYGPVVDAVRRNFAEKREIGSARAVYRGGRKVVDLCGGYRDGVAREVALRHAWSTEVLGEMPQR
;
A
#
# COMPACT_ATOMS: atom_id res chain seq x y z
N MET A 1 -22.42 2.89 6.94
CA MET A 1 -21.34 2.31 6.11
C MET A 1 -20.42 3.45 5.71
N LEU A 2 -19.22 3.56 6.27
CA LEU A 2 -18.31 4.68 6.00
C LEU A 2 -17.62 4.44 4.65
N THR A 3 -17.86 5.29 3.66
CA THR A 3 -17.11 5.28 2.38
C THR A 3 -16.18 6.48 2.42
N VAL A 4 -14.88 6.22 2.55
CA VAL A 4 -13.85 7.26 2.50
C VAL A 4 -13.26 7.24 1.09
N ASP A 5 -13.31 8.37 0.41
CA ASP A 5 -12.63 8.54 -0.87
C ASP A 5 -11.14 8.74 -0.61
N VAL A 6 -10.32 7.85 -1.14
CA VAL A 6 -8.85 7.88 -1.03
C VAL A 6 -8.29 8.18 -2.41
N PRO A 7 -7.74 9.38 -2.63
CA PRO A 7 -7.18 9.71 -3.93
C PRO A 7 -5.97 8.83 -4.23
N SER A 8 -5.86 8.36 -5.47
CA SER A 8 -4.75 7.51 -5.92
C SER A 8 -3.38 8.19 -5.84
N THR A 9 -3.35 9.52 -5.69
CA THR A 9 -2.14 10.30 -5.38
C THR A 9 -1.59 10.06 -3.99
N MET A 10 -2.37 9.46 -3.09
CA MET A 10 -1.93 9.03 -1.75
C MET A 10 -1.19 7.69 -1.78
N LEU A 11 -1.00 7.09 -2.97
CA LEU A 11 -0.14 5.94 -3.15
C LEU A 11 1.33 6.37 -3.13
N HIS A 12 2.10 5.76 -2.25
CA HIS A 12 3.52 5.97 -2.06
C HIS A 12 4.30 4.68 -2.31
N GLY A 13 5.60 4.82 -2.57
CA GLY A 13 6.49 3.71 -2.87
C GLY A 13 6.64 3.47 -4.37
N GLY A 14 7.03 2.26 -4.77
CA GLY A 14 7.36 1.96 -6.16
C GLY A 14 7.46 0.47 -6.46
N ALA A 15 7.70 0.20 -7.73
CA ALA A 15 7.87 -1.14 -8.26
C ALA A 15 9.07 -1.13 -9.22
N ASP A 16 9.85 -2.21 -9.19
CA ASP A 16 10.92 -2.45 -10.15
C ASP A 16 10.34 -2.62 -11.57
N GLU A 17 11.19 -2.48 -12.59
CA GLU A 17 10.81 -2.67 -13.98
C GLU A 17 10.13 -4.02 -14.22
N GLY A 18 9.05 -4.03 -15.02
CA GLY A 18 8.21 -5.21 -15.25
C GLY A 18 7.10 -5.44 -14.23
N TYR A 19 7.10 -4.71 -13.09
CA TYR A 19 6.05 -4.81 -12.06
C TYR A 19 5.02 -3.66 -12.09
N GLY A 20 5.05 -2.81 -13.13
CA GLY A 20 4.05 -1.76 -13.38
C GLY A 20 2.59 -2.22 -13.22
N PRO A 21 2.19 -3.40 -13.73
CA PRO A 21 0.82 -3.91 -13.56
C PRO A 21 0.36 -4.06 -12.11
N VAL A 22 1.29 -4.28 -11.15
CA VAL A 22 0.95 -4.35 -9.72
C VAL A 22 0.56 -2.96 -9.21
N VAL A 23 1.28 -1.92 -9.61
CA VAL A 23 0.96 -0.52 -9.27
C VAL A 23 -0.41 -0.15 -9.80
N ASP A 24 -0.70 -0.51 -11.05
CA ASP A 24 -1.99 -0.22 -11.70
C ASP A 24 -3.15 -0.95 -11.02
N ALA A 25 -2.96 -2.22 -10.65
CA ALA A 25 -3.97 -2.98 -9.91
C ALA A 25 -4.29 -2.35 -8.55
N VAL A 26 -3.27 -1.85 -7.83
CA VAL A 26 -3.47 -1.17 -6.55
C VAL A 26 -4.22 0.14 -6.76
N ARG A 27 -3.82 0.97 -7.74
CA ARG A 27 -4.55 2.21 -8.09
C ARG A 27 -6.01 1.94 -8.42
N ARG A 28 -6.29 0.88 -9.18
CA ARG A 28 -7.64 0.44 -9.53
C ARG A 28 -8.45 0.04 -8.31
N ASN A 29 -7.86 -0.66 -7.35
CA ASN A 29 -8.56 -1.03 -6.11
C ASN A 29 -9.00 0.22 -5.32
N PHE A 30 -8.13 1.21 -5.17
CA PHE A 30 -8.51 2.49 -4.54
C PHE A 30 -9.68 3.18 -5.29
N ALA A 31 -9.62 3.22 -6.63
CA ALA A 31 -10.65 3.88 -7.43
C ALA A 31 -12.00 3.14 -7.45
N GLU A 32 -11.99 1.80 -7.53
CA GLU A 32 -13.20 1.02 -7.80
C GLU A 32 -13.78 0.31 -6.56
N LYS A 33 -12.94 0.00 -5.57
CA LYS A 33 -13.32 -0.91 -4.46
C LYS A 33 -13.46 -0.22 -3.10
N ARG A 34 -13.35 1.11 -3.03
CA ARG A 34 -13.50 1.89 -1.79
C ARG A 34 -12.49 1.48 -0.71
N GLU A 35 -11.25 1.18 -1.12
CA GLU A 35 -10.17 0.85 -0.19
C GLU A 35 -9.84 2.06 0.70
N ILE A 36 -9.89 1.88 2.03
CA ILE A 36 -9.54 2.93 3.01
C ILE A 36 -8.01 3.07 3.13
N GLY A 37 -7.28 1.96 3.05
CA GLY A 37 -5.83 1.92 3.11
C GLY A 37 -5.31 0.57 2.63
N SER A 38 -4.11 0.56 2.06
CA SER A 38 -3.47 -0.66 1.55
C SER A 38 -1.94 -0.59 1.68
N ALA A 39 -1.34 -1.73 2.01
CA ALA A 39 0.09 -1.95 1.94
C ALA A 39 0.36 -3.24 1.16
N ARG A 40 1.29 -3.20 0.20
CA ARG A 40 1.67 -4.31 -0.65
C ARG A 40 3.19 -4.36 -0.82
N ALA A 41 3.78 -5.47 -0.40
CA ALA A 41 5.18 -5.78 -0.68
C ALA A 41 5.27 -7.08 -1.49
N VAL A 42 6.10 -7.09 -2.53
CA VAL A 42 6.40 -8.30 -3.30
C VAL A 42 7.90 -8.54 -3.27
N TYR A 43 8.29 -9.77 -3.00
CA TYR A 43 9.67 -10.21 -2.99
C TYR A 43 9.90 -11.25 -4.10
N ARG A 44 11.03 -11.13 -4.79
CA ARG A 44 11.50 -12.12 -5.75
C ARG A 44 12.99 -12.36 -5.53
N GLY A 45 13.36 -13.62 -5.30
CA GLY A 45 14.76 -13.99 -5.01
C GLY A 45 15.31 -13.29 -3.76
N GLY A 46 14.49 -13.09 -2.72
CA GLY A 46 14.88 -12.41 -1.49
C GLY A 46 14.96 -10.88 -1.59
N ARG A 47 14.79 -10.29 -2.78
CA ARG A 47 14.79 -8.84 -2.99
C ARG A 47 13.36 -8.31 -3.08
N LYS A 48 13.10 -7.18 -2.42
CA LYS A 48 11.84 -6.43 -2.54
C LYS A 48 11.79 -5.77 -3.92
N VAL A 49 10.80 -6.15 -4.73
CA VAL A 49 10.60 -5.66 -6.11
C VAL A 49 9.33 -4.82 -6.24
N VAL A 50 8.44 -4.86 -5.25
CA VAL A 50 7.31 -3.93 -5.10
C VAL A 50 7.22 -3.55 -3.63
N ASP A 51 7.05 -2.26 -3.38
CA ASP A 51 6.75 -1.71 -2.05
C ASP A 51 5.79 -0.54 -2.23
N LEU A 52 4.52 -0.76 -1.96
CA LEU A 52 3.45 0.23 -2.13
C LEU A 52 2.69 0.38 -0.83
N CYS A 53 2.44 1.62 -0.42
CA CYS A 53 1.58 1.94 0.70
C CYS A 53 0.72 3.16 0.38
N GLY A 54 -0.50 3.22 0.90
CA GLY A 54 -1.35 4.38 0.67
C GLY A 54 -2.66 4.33 1.43
N GLY A 55 -3.33 5.47 1.47
CA GLY A 55 -4.57 5.66 2.20
C GLY A 55 -4.37 5.88 3.70
N TYR A 56 -5.43 5.63 4.44
CA TYR A 56 -5.53 5.90 5.86
C TYR A 56 -5.33 4.62 6.68
N ARG A 57 -4.60 4.75 7.79
CA ARG A 57 -4.50 3.75 8.85
C ARG A 57 -5.84 3.60 9.57
N ASP A 58 -6.57 4.71 9.74
CA ASP A 58 -7.92 4.75 10.28
C ASP A 58 -8.77 5.63 9.36
N GLY A 59 -9.82 5.07 8.75
CA GLY A 59 -10.72 5.80 7.86
C GLY A 59 -11.68 6.76 8.55
N VAL A 60 -11.99 6.54 9.84
CA VAL A 60 -12.82 7.44 10.65
C VAL A 60 -12.01 8.65 11.06
N ALA A 61 -10.82 8.42 11.63
CA ALA A 61 -9.91 9.48 12.04
C ALA A 61 -9.18 10.14 10.86
N ARG A 62 -9.21 9.51 9.67
CA ARG A 62 -8.45 9.88 8.46
C ARG A 62 -6.96 10.06 8.73
N GLU A 63 -6.40 9.22 9.58
CA GLU A 63 -4.98 9.22 9.89
C GLU A 63 -4.21 8.60 8.72
N VAL A 64 -3.37 9.38 8.03
CA VAL A 64 -2.61 8.91 6.86
C VAL A 64 -1.57 7.87 7.29
N ALA A 65 -1.44 6.79 6.52
CA ALA A 65 -0.34 5.86 6.70
C ALA A 65 1.00 6.53 6.29
N LEU A 66 1.76 7.04 7.25
CA LEU A 66 3.09 7.64 7.02
C LEU A 66 4.12 6.59 6.56
N ARG A 67 5.13 7.00 5.78
CA ARG A 67 6.22 6.16 5.24
C ARG A 67 6.91 5.27 6.28
N HIS A 68 6.98 5.72 7.54
CA HIS A 68 7.64 5.01 8.65
C HIS A 68 6.74 4.00 9.36
N ALA A 69 5.41 4.15 9.26
CA ALA A 69 4.45 3.28 9.91
C ALA A 69 4.40 1.85 9.32
N TRP A 70 4.96 1.68 8.12
CA TRP A 70 4.96 0.42 7.36
C TRP A 70 6.34 0.15 6.71
N SER A 71 7.41 0.78 7.20
CA SER A 71 8.77 0.55 6.70
C SER A 71 9.15 -0.93 6.86
N THR A 72 10.00 -1.43 5.97
CA THR A 72 10.51 -2.82 6.00
C THR A 72 11.21 -3.20 7.30
N GLU A 73 11.68 -2.24 8.10
CA GLU A 73 12.17 -2.50 9.46
C GLU A 73 11.06 -2.95 10.43
N VAL A 74 9.80 -2.55 10.20
CA VAL A 74 8.65 -2.90 11.05
C VAL A 74 7.91 -4.14 10.52
N LEU A 75 7.92 -4.38 9.21
CA LEU A 75 7.28 -5.55 8.58
C LEU A 75 8.22 -6.75 8.41
N GLY A 76 9.54 -6.56 8.48
CA GLY A 76 10.52 -7.64 8.47
C GLY A 76 10.46 -8.53 9.71
N GLU A 77 9.90 -8.02 10.81
CA GLU A 77 9.72 -8.74 12.07
C GLU A 77 8.35 -9.41 12.23
N MET A 78 7.41 -9.19 11.30
CA MET A 78 6.11 -9.85 11.35
C MET A 78 6.24 -11.26 10.75
N PRO A 79 6.12 -12.34 11.55
CA PRO A 79 6.10 -13.68 11.00
C PRO A 79 4.89 -13.77 10.05
N GLN A 80 5.18 -14.03 8.78
CA GLN A 80 4.16 -14.32 7.78
C GLN A 80 3.44 -15.59 8.24
N ARG A 81 2.26 -15.41 8.85
CA ARG A 81 1.44 -16.51 9.36
C ARG A 81 0.35 -16.84 8.36
#